data_AF-A0A919JW37-F1
#
_entry.id   AF-A0A919JW37-F1
#
_cell.length_a   1.000
_cell.length_b   1.000
_cell.length_c   1.000
_cell.angle_alpha   90.00
_cell.angle_beta   90.00
_cell.angle_gamma   90.00
#
_symmetry.space_group_name_H-M   'P 1'
#
loop_
_entity.id
_entity.type
_entity.pdbx_description
1 polymer ?
#
loop_
_entity_poly.entity_id
_entity_poly.type
_entity_poly.pdbx_seq_one_letter_code
_entity_poly.pdbx_strand_id
1 'polypeptide(L)' 'MVETDPLTWLLLATERVSWSDAVSDGRLRASGIRTDLTEFLPLSGDAGE' A
#
# COMPACT_ATOMS: atom_id res chain seq x y z
N MET A 1 6.35 -11.40 3.65
CA MET A 1 5.04 -11.60 3.02
C MET A 1 4.19 -10.35 3.20
N VAL A 2 3.45 -9.96 2.17
CA VAL A 2 2.45 -8.88 2.24
C VAL A 2 1.10 -9.51 1.93
N GLU A 3 0.12 -9.33 2.81
CA GLU A 3 -1.23 -9.90 2.71
C GLU A 3 -2.26 -8.78 2.84
N THR A 4 -3.19 -8.72 1.89
CA THR A 4 -4.27 -7.73 1.87
C THR A 4 -5.35 -8.16 0.88
N ASP A 5 -6.54 -7.56 0.97
CA ASP A 5 -7.60 -7.77 -0.01
C ASP A 5 -7.35 -6.95 -1.30
N PRO A 6 -7.90 -7.37 -2.45
CA PRO A 6 -7.78 -6.65 -3.71
C PRO A 6 -8.17 -5.17 -3.66
N LEU A 7 -9.23 -4.80 -2.93
CA LEU A 7 -9.68 -3.42 -2.82
C LEU A 7 -8.65 -2.56 -2.08
N THR A 8 -8.16 -3.04 -0.93
CA THR A 8 -7.13 -2.34 -0.15
C THR A 8 -5.86 -2.14 -0.97
N TRP A 9 -5.44 -3.14 -1.75
CA TRP A 9 -4.29 -2.99 -2.65
C TRP A 9 -4.49 -1.89 -3.71
N LEU A 10 -5.67 -1.81 -4.32
CA LEU A 10 -5.97 -0.75 -5.31
C LEU A 10 -5.98 0.65 -4.67
N LEU A 11 -6.48 0.78 -3.45
CA LEU A 11 -6.47 2.05 -2.72
C LEU A 11 -5.04 2.50 -2.42
N LEU A 12 -4.16 1.58 -2.01
CA LEU A 12 -2.73 1.85 -1.80
C LEU A 12 -2.02 2.25 -3.11
N ALA A 13 -2.24 1.49 -4.18
CA ALA A 13 -1.65 1.74 -5.50
C ALA A 13 -2.08 3.07 -6.14
N THR A 14 -3.20 3.64 -5.68
CA THR A 14 -3.77 4.90 -6.17
C THR A 14 -3.76 6.01 -5.12
N GLU A 15 -2.97 5.86 -4.05
CA GLU A 15 -2.81 6.84 -2.96
C GLU A 15 -4.10 7.24 -2.23
N ARG A 16 -5.17 6.45 -2.34
CA ARG A 16 -6.43 6.72 -1.64
C ARG A 16 -6.41 6.33 -0.17
N VAL A 17 -5.47 5.48 0.22
CA VAL A 17 -5.16 5.13 1.62
C VAL A 17 -3.64 5.05 1.77
N SER A 18 -3.12 5.45 2.93
CA SER A 18 -1.68 5.32 3.20
C SER A 18 -1.32 3.91 3.68
N TRP A 19 -0.08 3.51 3.44
CA TRP A 19 0.47 2.25 3.92
C TRP A 19 0.30 2.09 5.44
N SER A 20 0.68 3.12 6.20
CA SER A 20 0.60 3.17 7.66
C SER A 20 -0.83 2.99 8.17
N ASP A 21 -1.80 3.65 7.52
CA ASP A 21 -3.22 3.55 7.89
C ASP A 21 -3.77 2.14 7.62
N ALA A 22 -3.45 1.56 6.46
CA ALA A 22 -3.87 0.20 6.13
C ALA A 22 -3.28 -0.86 7.07
N VAL A 23 -2.03 -0.68 7.54
CA VAL A 23 -1.43 -1.55 8.56
C VAL A 23 -2.11 -1.36 9.92
N SER A 24 -2.34 -0.11 10.33
CA SER A 24 -2.96 0.21 11.62
C SER A 24 -4.41 -0.30 11.71
N ASP A 25 -5.17 -0.22 10.62
CA ASP A 25 -6.56 -0.72 10.54
C ASP A 25 -6.62 -2.25 10.35
N GLY A 26 -5.48 -2.91 10.17
CA GLY A 26 -5.39 -4.37 9.97
C GLY A 26 -5.82 -4.85 8.58
N ARG A 27 -6.04 -3.94 7.63
CA ARG A 27 -6.36 -4.25 6.23
C ARG A 27 -5.15 -4.76 5.44
N LEU A 28 -3.95 -4.43 5.91
CA LEU A 28 -2.68 -4.82 5.34
C LEU A 28 -1.81 -5.46 6.42
N ARG A 29 -1.30 -6.66 6.16
CA ARG A 29 -0.28 -7.30 6.98
C ARG A 29 1.02 -7.37 6.19
N ALA A 30 2.07 -6.76 6.74
CA ALA A 30 3.42 -6.83 6.19
C ALA A 30 4.33 -7.50 7.22
N SER A 31 4.93 -8.63 6.84
CA SER A 31 5.80 -9.41 7.72
C SER A 31 7.11 -9.75 7.03
N GLY A 32 8.19 -9.14 7.51
CA GLY A 32 9.55 -9.34 7.01
C GLY A 32 10.31 -8.02 6.81
N ILE A 33 11.63 -8.10 6.71
CA ILE A 33 12.49 -6.90 6.60
C ILE A 33 12.40 -6.18 5.23
N ARG A 34 11.75 -6.77 4.24
CA ARG A 34 11.61 -6.23 2.86
C ARG A 34 10.15 -6.07 2.44
N THR A 35 9.24 -6.02 3.41
CA THR A 35 7.81 -5.92 3.10
C THR A 35 7.26 -4.53 3.18
N ASP A 36 8.06 -3.56 3.62
CA ASP A 36 7.68 -2.17 3.45
C ASP A 36 7.78 -1.81 1.97
N LEU A 37 6.64 -1.47 1.36
CA LEU A 37 6.56 -1.08 -0.04
C LEU A 37 6.23 0.41 -0.20
N THR A 38 6.31 1.19 0.89
CA THR A 38 5.90 2.60 0.90
C THR A 38 6.64 3.41 -0.16
N GLU A 39 7.93 3.10 -0.40
CA GLU A 39 8.75 3.76 -1.42
C GLU A 39 8.34 3.49 -2.87
N PHE A 40 7.51 2.47 -3.11
CA PHE A 40 7.06 2.08 -4.45
C PHE A 40 5.61 2.52 -4.74
N LEU A 41 4.96 3.19 -3.80
CA LEU A 41 3.56 3.64 -3.92
C LEU A 41 3.50 5.17 -3.95
N PRO A 42 2.52 5.77 -4.65
CA PRO A 42 1.54 5.11 -5.53
C PRO A 42 2.13 4.59 -6.85
N LEU A 43 1.44 3.64 -7.48
CA LEU A 43 1.78 3.10 -8.80
C LEU A 43 1.19 3.94 -9.94
N SER A 44 0.16 4.72 -9.61
CA SER A 44 -0.32 5.79 -10.46
C SER A 44 0.74 6.86 -10.34
N GLY A 45 1.60 7.05 -11.35
CA GLY A 45 2.58 8.13 -11.33
C GLY A 45 1.91 9.47 -11.03
N ASP A 46 2.70 10.49 -10.67
CA ASP A 46 2.18 11.86 -10.66
C ASP A 46 1.47 12.11 -12.00
N ALA A 47 0.22 12.58 -11.98
CA ALA A 47 -0.51 12.94 -13.20
C ALA A 47 0.04 14.25 -13.80
N GLY A 48 1.36 14.34 -13.87
CA GLY A 48 2.16 15.46 -14.32
C GLY A 48 3.20 14.99 -15.31
N GLU A 49 2.77 14.32 -16.38
CA GLU A 49 3.22 14.51 -17.78
C GLU A 49 2.09 14.12 -18.76
#